data_AF-A0A835PB09-F1
#
_entry.id   AF-A0A835PB09-F1
#
_cell.length_a   1.000
_cell.length_b   1.000
_cell.length_c   1.000
_cell.angle_alpha   90.00
_cell.angle_beta   90.00
_cell.angle_gamma   90.00
#
_symmetry.space_group_name_H-M   'P 1'
#
loop_
_entity.id
_entity.type
_entity.pdbx_description
1 polymer ?
#
loop_
_entity_poly.entity_id
_entity_poly.type
_entity_poly.pdbx_seq_one_letter_code
_entity_poly.pdbx_strand_id
1 'polypeptide(L)'
;MGSTNWSVGLCSCGDSLGTCCLTWFFPCVTFGRITEVVDDGHSSCTANCCIYALLMAVQCQWLYSCTYRKKLRSKFGLEPEPCNDCCVHFCCEPCALCQEHAELKSRGQDPSKGFTGRPTAAPAQAFMNK
;
A
#
# COMPACT_ATOMS: atom_id res chain seq x y z
N MET A 1 -14.69 -14.41 -11.80
CA MET A 1 -13.94 -13.80 -10.69
C MET A 1 -14.16 -12.30 -10.83
N GLY A 2 -15.00 -11.70 -9.97
CA GLY A 2 -15.27 -10.26 -10.05
C GLY A 2 -14.03 -9.52 -9.56
N SER A 3 -13.43 -8.73 -10.43
CA SER A 3 -12.31 -7.88 -10.06
C SER A 3 -12.81 -6.75 -9.15
N THR A 4 -12.08 -6.47 -8.07
CA THR A 4 -12.44 -5.43 -7.12
C THR A 4 -11.77 -4.11 -7.49
N ASN A 5 -12.49 -2.99 -7.36
CA ASN A 5 -11.91 -1.67 -7.59
C ASN A 5 -11.15 -1.19 -6.34
N TRP A 6 -10.20 -0.27 -6.54
CA TRP A 6 -9.57 0.45 -5.43
C TRP A 6 -10.61 1.21 -4.62
N SER A 7 -10.44 1.25 -3.30
CA SER A 7 -11.30 2.00 -2.38
C SER A 7 -11.13 3.51 -2.50
N VAL A 8 -9.96 3.98 -2.93
CA VAL A 8 -9.65 5.40 -3.15
C VAL A 8 -8.89 5.62 -4.46
N GLY A 9 -9.07 6.81 -5.06
CA GLY A 9 -8.33 7.21 -6.26
C GLY A 9 -6.88 7.61 -5.95
N LEU A 10 -6.00 7.52 -6.96
CA LEU A 10 -4.55 7.78 -6.86
C LEU A 10 -4.22 9.13 -6.20
N CYS A 11 -4.92 10.20 -6.57
CA CYS A 11 -4.67 11.56 -6.06
C CYS A 11 -5.61 11.97 -4.91
N SER A 12 -6.42 11.05 -4.37
CA SER A 12 -7.29 11.34 -3.21
C SER A 12 -6.49 11.24 -1.91
N CYS A 13 -5.60 12.20 -1.65
CA CYS A 13 -4.88 12.32 -0.38
C CYS A 13 -5.78 12.80 0.80
N GLY A 14 -7.10 12.63 0.70
CA GLY A 14 -8.11 13.44 1.40
C GLY A 14 -8.59 12.91 2.76
N ASP A 15 -8.47 11.61 3.07
CA ASP A 15 -9.09 11.06 4.30
C ASP A 15 -8.11 10.84 5.46
N SER A 16 -6.81 11.05 5.26
CA SER A 16 -5.79 10.93 6.32
C SER A 16 -4.61 11.85 6.04
N LEU A 17 -4.81 13.16 6.28
CA LEU A 17 -3.77 14.20 6.16
C LEU A 17 -2.46 13.78 6.86
N GLY A 18 -2.55 13.10 8.01
CA GLY A 18 -1.38 12.58 8.73
C GLY A 18 -0.57 11.55 7.94
N THR A 19 -1.22 10.64 7.21
CA THR A 19 -0.54 9.68 6.34
C THR A 19 0.09 10.39 5.15
N CYS A 20 -0.60 11.33 4.52
CA CYS A 20 -0.02 12.10 3.40
C CYS A 20 1.19 12.93 3.83
N CYS A 21 1.14 13.60 4.98
CA CYS A 21 2.30 14.30 5.54
C CYS A 21 3.44 13.33 5.87
N LEU A 22 3.14 12.21 6.53
CA LEU A 22 4.17 11.20 6.86
C LEU A 22 4.83 10.65 5.59
N THR A 23 4.07 10.31 4.57
CA THR A 23 4.60 9.81 3.30
C THR A 23 5.43 10.85 2.57
N TRP A 24 5.07 12.13 2.67
CA TRP A 24 5.83 13.20 2.04
C TRP A 24 7.20 13.43 2.69
N PHE A 25 7.26 13.42 4.03
CA PHE A 25 8.51 13.64 4.76
C PHE A 25 9.33 12.36 4.97
N PHE A 26 8.65 11.21 5.08
CA PHE A 26 9.22 9.91 5.43
C PHE A 26 8.56 8.78 4.61
N PRO A 27 8.71 8.77 3.27
CA PRO A 27 8.09 7.78 2.40
C PRO A 27 8.53 6.35 2.74
N CYS A 28 9.78 6.17 3.19
CA CYS A 28 10.32 4.88 3.60
C CYS A 28 9.55 4.25 4.78
N VAL A 29 9.04 5.06 5.71
CA VAL A 29 8.26 4.59 6.87
C VAL A 29 6.89 4.11 6.43
N THR A 30 6.21 4.90 5.57
CA THR A 30 4.92 4.49 5.00
C THR A 30 5.08 3.21 4.20
N PHE A 31 6.10 3.13 3.34
CA PHE A 31 6.38 1.94 2.54
C PHE A 31 6.68 0.71 3.41
N GLY A 32 7.55 0.83 4.43
CA GLY A 32 7.86 -0.26 5.36
C GLY A 32 6.61 -0.81 6.05
N ARG A 33 5.69 0.06 6.47
CA ARG A 33 4.41 -0.33 7.08
C ARG A 33 3.48 -1.06 6.12
N ILE A 34 3.35 -0.56 4.89
CA ILE A 34 2.54 -1.20 3.84
C ILE A 34 3.08 -2.60 3.57
N THR A 35 4.38 -2.70 3.30
CA THR A 35 5.02 -3.96 2.90
C THR A 35 4.96 -5.02 3.98
N GLU A 36 5.13 -4.67 5.26
CA GLU A 36 4.96 -5.61 6.38
C GLU A 36 3.57 -6.25 6.38
N VAL A 37 2.52 -5.46 6.16
CA VAL A 37 1.14 -5.96 6.10
C VAL A 37 0.87 -6.74 4.81
N VAL A 38 1.39 -6.28 3.67
CA VAL A 38 1.26 -6.98 2.39
C VAL A 38 1.95 -8.35 2.46
N ASP A 39 3.09 -8.44 3.13
CA ASP A 39 3.87 -9.65 3.34
C ASP A 39 3.36 -10.53 4.47
N ASP A 40 2.23 -10.23 5.10
CA ASP A 40 1.74 -10.98 6.26
C ASP A 40 2.80 -11.14 7.36
N GLY A 41 3.63 -10.10 7.56
CA GLY A 41 4.71 -10.06 8.54
C GLY A 41 5.95 -10.90 8.20
N HIS A 42 6.05 -11.51 7.02
CA HIS A 42 7.25 -12.26 6.61
C HIS A 42 8.48 -11.37 6.47
N SER A 43 8.29 -10.10 6.10
CA SER A 43 9.31 -9.08 6.04
C SER A 43 9.02 -8.02 7.10
N SER A 44 10.02 -7.61 7.86
CA SER A 44 9.84 -6.59 8.90
C SER A 44 9.74 -5.19 8.31
N CYS A 45 8.93 -4.33 8.94
CA CYS A 45 8.82 -2.92 8.57
C CYS A 45 10.19 -2.23 8.51
N THR A 46 11.07 -2.50 9.48
CA THR A 46 12.42 -1.91 9.55
C THR A 46 13.29 -2.32 8.38
N ALA A 47 13.32 -3.61 8.01
CA ALA A 47 14.12 -4.10 6.90
C ALA A 47 13.68 -3.46 5.57
N ASN A 48 12.38 -3.48 5.29
CA ASN A 48 11.84 -2.91 4.06
C ASN A 48 11.99 -1.39 4.01
N CYS A 49 11.85 -0.69 5.14
CA CYS A 49 12.14 0.74 5.25
C CYS A 49 13.61 1.06 4.92
N CYS A 50 14.57 0.28 5.45
CA CYS A 50 15.99 0.45 5.16
C CYS A 50 16.31 0.17 3.69
N ILE A 51 15.79 -0.92 3.12
CA ILE A 51 15.98 -1.26 1.69
C ILE A 51 15.42 -0.13 0.82
N TYR A 52 14.22 0.35 1.13
CA TYR A 52 13.60 1.44 0.40
C TYR A 52 14.42 2.74 0.49
N ALA A 53 14.93 3.09 1.68
CA ALA A 53 15.79 4.26 1.86
C ALA A 53 17.11 4.15 1.07
N LEU A 54 17.72 2.97 1.01
CA LEU A 54 18.90 2.71 0.19
C LEU A 54 18.60 2.85 -1.30
N LEU A 55 17.43 2.35 -1.75
CA LEU A 55 16.99 2.48 -3.14
C LEU A 55 16.64 3.93 -3.51
N MET A 56 16.14 4.73 -2.56
CA MET A 56 15.96 6.18 -2.76
C MET A 56 17.28 6.89 -3.01
N ALA A 57 18.36 6.49 -2.34
CA ALA A 57 19.69 7.09 -2.54
C ALA A 57 20.21 6.91 -3.98
N VAL A 58 19.76 5.86 -4.67
CA VAL A 58 20.10 5.58 -6.08
C VAL A 58 18.96 5.83 -7.06
N GLN A 59 17.85 6.45 -6.60
CA GLN A 59 16.66 6.79 -7.41
C GLN A 59 15.95 5.57 -8.07
N CYS A 60 16.07 4.38 -7.47
CA CYS A 60 15.47 3.13 -7.95
C CYS A 60 14.36 2.57 -7.03
N GLN A 61 13.91 3.35 -6.05
CA GLN A 61 12.86 2.97 -5.09
C GLN A 61 11.54 2.57 -5.76
N TRP A 62 11.19 3.22 -6.88
CA TRP A 62 9.93 3.00 -7.60
C TRP A 62 9.80 1.56 -8.14
N LEU A 63 10.92 0.88 -8.43
CA LEU A 63 10.92 -0.53 -8.82
C LEU A 63 10.44 -1.42 -7.67
N TYR A 64 10.91 -1.12 -6.46
CA TYR A 64 10.57 -1.88 -5.27
C TYR A 64 9.14 -1.59 -4.81
N SER A 65 8.67 -0.35 -4.92
CA SER A 65 7.25 -0.06 -4.70
C SER A 65 6.34 -0.72 -5.73
N CYS A 66 6.72 -0.69 -7.00
CA CYS A 66 5.95 -1.33 -8.06
C CYS A 66 5.75 -2.83 -7.84
N THR A 67 6.75 -3.55 -7.30
CA THR A 67 6.59 -4.98 -6.99
C THR A 67 5.62 -5.22 -5.85
N TYR A 68 5.66 -4.40 -4.80
CA TYR A 68 4.74 -4.50 -3.67
C TYR A 68 3.31 -4.09 -4.02
N ARG A 69 3.13 -3.08 -4.87
CA ARG A 69 1.82 -2.72 -5.43
C ARG A 69 1.22 -3.89 -6.21
N LYS A 70 2.01 -4.58 -7.04
CA LYS A 70 1.57 -5.80 -7.73
C LYS A 70 1.18 -6.91 -6.75
N LYS A 71 1.95 -7.08 -5.67
CA LYS A 71 1.64 -8.07 -4.63
C LYS A 71 0.35 -7.73 -3.89
N LEU A 72 0.13 -6.46 -3.53
CA LEU A 72 -1.12 -5.97 -2.93
C LEU A 72 -2.32 -6.23 -3.84
N ARG A 73 -2.18 -5.90 -5.13
CA ARG A 73 -3.22 -6.14 -6.15
C ARG A 73 -3.55 -7.61 -6.31
N SER A 74 -2.53 -8.47 -6.35
CA SER A 74 -2.71 -9.92 -6.40
C SER A 74 -3.38 -10.47 -5.14
N LYS A 75 -3.03 -9.95 -3.96
CA LYS A 75 -3.62 -10.34 -2.66
C LYS A 75 -5.12 -10.08 -2.61
N PHE A 76 -5.59 -9.02 -3.27
CA PHE A 76 -6.98 -8.57 -3.19
C PHE A 76 -7.78 -8.71 -4.49
N GLY A 77 -7.18 -9.20 -5.58
CA GLY A 77 -7.85 -9.32 -6.87
C GLY A 77 -8.28 -7.97 -7.46
N LEU A 78 -7.41 -6.97 -7.37
CA LEU A 78 -7.67 -5.61 -7.88
C LEU A 78 -7.52 -5.52 -9.41
N GLU A 79 -8.43 -4.81 -10.10
CA GLU A 79 -8.36 -4.53 -11.56
C GLU A 79 -7.03 -3.85 -11.93
N PRO A 80 -6.37 -4.22 -13.05
CA PRO A 80 -5.21 -3.48 -13.58
C PRO A 80 -5.58 -2.02 -13.83
N GLU A 81 -4.75 -1.09 -13.35
CA GLU A 81 -4.95 0.31 -13.69
C GLU A 81 -4.54 0.59 -15.14
N PRO A 82 -5.13 1.61 -15.79
CA PRO A 82 -4.83 1.96 -17.19
C PRO A 82 -3.37 2.39 -17.39
N CYS A 83 -2.68 2.81 -16.33
CA CYS A 83 -1.24 3.10 -16.33
C CYS A 83 -0.50 1.95 -15.63
N ASN A 84 0.59 1.46 -16.22
CA ASN A 84 1.42 0.41 -15.63
C ASN A 84 1.78 0.77 -14.18
N ASP A 85 1.70 -0.17 -13.24
CA ASP A 85 1.95 0.06 -11.80
C ASP A 85 3.26 0.83 -11.54
N CYS A 86 4.27 0.62 -12.39
CA CYS A 86 5.55 1.31 -12.27
C CYS A 86 5.52 2.78 -12.72
N CYS A 87 4.62 3.15 -13.65
CA CYS A 87 4.41 4.54 -14.07
C CYS A 87 3.78 5.38 -12.95
N VAL A 88 2.89 4.77 -12.16
CA VAL A 88 2.26 5.43 -11.00
C VAL A 88 3.30 5.82 -9.95
N HIS A 89 4.18 4.89 -9.60
CA HIS A 89 5.30 5.13 -8.68
C HIS A 89 6.34 6.10 -9.25
N PHE A 90 6.59 6.06 -10.56
CA PHE A 90 7.49 7.01 -11.21
C PHE A 90 6.91 8.44 -11.24
N CYS A 91 5.62 8.62 -11.51
CA CYS A 91 4.99 9.94 -11.67
C CYS A 91 4.53 10.58 -10.35
N CYS A 92 4.02 9.79 -9.40
CA CYS A 92 3.68 10.27 -8.05
C CYS A 92 3.81 9.15 -7.00
N GLU A 93 5.04 8.88 -6.58
CA GLU A 93 5.34 7.92 -5.51
C GLU A 93 4.52 8.15 -4.22
N PRO A 94 4.41 9.38 -3.67
CA PRO A 94 3.68 9.60 -2.43
C PRO A 94 2.18 9.32 -2.59
N CYS A 95 1.59 9.67 -3.74
CA CYS A 95 0.19 9.39 -4.06
C CYS A 95 -0.07 7.88 -4.04
N ALA A 96 0.81 7.11 -4.69
CA ALA A 96 0.72 5.66 -4.78
C ALA A 96 0.77 5.01 -3.40
N LEU A 97 1.74 5.41 -2.56
CA LEU A 97 1.87 4.90 -1.19
C LEU A 97 0.66 5.27 -0.32
N CYS A 98 0.11 6.47 -0.46
CA CYS A 98 -1.10 6.86 0.26
C CYS A 98 -2.32 6.04 -0.17
N GLN A 99 -2.48 5.77 -1.46
CA GLN A 99 -3.55 4.91 -1.97
C GLN A 99 -3.44 3.48 -1.43
N GLU A 100 -2.23 2.91 -1.42
CA GLU A 100 -1.97 1.57 -0.91
C GLU A 100 -2.23 1.46 0.60
N HIS A 101 -1.82 2.48 1.37
CA HIS A 101 -2.10 2.56 2.80
C HIS A 101 -3.61 2.62 3.07
N ALA A 102 -4.34 3.46 2.34
CA ALA A 102 -5.78 3.60 2.44
C ALA A 102 -6.52 2.31 2.04
N GLU A 103 -6.04 1.61 1.00
CA GLU A 103 -6.60 0.33 0.57
C GLU A 103 -6.46 -0.75 1.65
N LEU A 104 -5.30 -0.83 2.30
CA LEU A 104 -5.11 -1.75 3.42
C LEU A 104 -6.05 -1.40 4.57
N LYS A 105 -6.17 -0.11 4.90
CA LYS A 105 -7.05 0.39 5.96
C LYS A 105 -8.52 0.10 5.67
N SER A 106 -9.00 0.28 4.45
CA SER A 106 -10.39 -0.01 4.05
C SER A 106 -10.73 -1.49 4.14
N ARG A 107 -9.73 -2.36 4.02
CA ARG A 107 -9.83 -3.82 4.19
C ARG A 107 -9.59 -4.30 5.62
N GLY A 108 -9.53 -3.39 6.59
CA GLY A 108 -9.38 -3.69 8.02
C GLY A 108 -7.94 -3.98 8.46
N GLN A 109 -6.94 -3.73 7.61
CA GLN A 109 -5.53 -3.93 7.91
C GLN A 109 -4.84 -2.56 8.00
N ASP A 110 -4.80 -1.93 9.19
CA ASP A 110 -4.18 -0.62 9.36
C ASP A 110 -2.64 -0.72 9.39
N PRO A 111 -1.90 -0.24 8.36
CA PRO A 111 -0.44 -0.36 8.32
C PRO A 111 0.26 0.40 9.44
N SER A 112 -0.41 1.40 10.02
CA SER A 112 0.15 2.20 11.12
C SER A 112 0.32 1.40 12.42
N LYS A 113 -0.43 0.30 12.56
CA LYS A 113 -0.39 -0.60 13.71
C LYS A 113 0.60 -1.76 13.53
N GLY A 114 1.19 -1.89 12.35
CA GLY A 114 2.00 -3.04 11.97
C GLY A 114 1.17 -4.31 11.79
N PHE A 115 1.83 -5.39 11.38
CA PHE A 115 1.17 -6.68 11.21
C PHE A 115 0.95 -7.39 12.56
N THR A 116 -0.31 -7.52 12.99
CA THR A 116 -0.70 -8.17 14.26
C THR A 116 -1.15 -9.63 14.11
N GLY A 117 -0.75 -10.31 13.03
CA GLY A 117 -1.19 -11.66 12.69
C GLY A 117 -2.37 -11.69 11.71
N ARG A 118 -2.62 -12.87 11.12
CA ARG A 118 -3.76 -13.08 10.21
C ARG A 118 -5.06 -13.00 11.03
N PRO A 119 -6.07 -12.21 10.62
CA PRO A 119 -7.39 -12.28 11.26
C PRO A 119 -7.89 -13.73 11.21
N THR A 120 -8.18 -14.32 12.36
CA THR A 120 -8.83 -15.64 12.47
C THR A 120 -10.29 -15.61 11.98
N ALA A 121 -10.83 -14.43 11.70
CA ALA A 121 -12.12 -14.25 11.06
C ALA A 121 -11.93 -14.08 9.55
N ALA A 122 -12.59 -14.93 8.76
CA ALA A 122 -12.83 -14.71 7.34
C ALA A 122 -13.36 -13.27 7.13
N PRO A 123 -13.03 -12.58 6.02
CA PRO A 123 -13.57 -11.27 5.75
C PRO A 123 -15.09 -11.36 5.77
N ALA A 124 -15.73 -10.68 6.72
CA ALA A 124 -17.16 -10.45 6.66
C ALA A 124 -17.42 -9.69 5.37
N GLN A 125 -17.97 -10.38 4.36
CA GLN A 125 -18.57 -9.73 3.22
C GLN A 125 -19.73 -8.90 3.77
N ALA A 126 -19.45 -7.64 4.07
CA ALA A 126 -20.47 -6.67 4.45
C ALA A 126 -21.31 -6.40 3.20
N PHE A 127 -22.33 -7.23 3.04
CA PHE A 127 -23.55 -6.89 2.33
C PHE A 127 -24.04 -5.55 2.88
N MET A 128 -23.89 -4.47 2.12
CA MET A 128 -24.72 -3.28 2.29
C MET A 128 -25.26 -2.85 0.94
N ASN A 129 -26.38 -3.52 0.65
CA ASN A 129 -27.48 -3.02 -0.14
C ASN A 129 -27.83 -1.58 0.28
N LYS A 130 -27.74 -0.63 -0.64
CA LYS A 130 -28.70 0.49 -0.75
C LYS A 130 -28.78 0.96 -2.19
#